data_AF-A0AAE1A5K1-F1
#
_entry.id   AF-A0AAE1A5K1-F1
#
_cell.length_a   1.000
_cell.length_b   1.000
_cell.length_c   1.000
_cell.angle_alpha   90.00
_cell.angle_beta   90.00
_cell.angle_gamma   90.00
#
_symmetry.space_group_name_H-M   'P 1'
#
loop_
_entity.id
_entity.type
_entity.pdbx_description
1 polymer ?
#
loop_
_entity_poly.entity_id
_entity_poly.type
_entity_poly.pdbx_seq_one_letter_code
_entity_poly.pdbx_strand_id
1 'polypeptide(L)'
;MEQLFIEVTNRIPVEQTIDDYLAIDSDVPDTREDMSTEQIVAAVQETVEVEPTEDDTEDPTLPPVSAKSALKAVETLRLFLLQQENCSTLVNGLDGYESQIQNIATNSLKQKKITSFFTTN
;
A
#
# COMPACT_ATOMS: atom_id res chain seq x y z
N MET A 1 20.27 -16.56 23.92
CA MET A 1 20.31 -15.58 22.81
C MET A 1 20.02 -16.19 21.44
N GLU A 2 20.07 -17.52 21.26
CA GLU A 2 19.77 -18.15 19.96
C GLU A 2 18.26 -18.34 19.69
N GLN A 3 17.41 -18.40 20.73
CA GLN A 3 15.97 -18.61 20.55
C GLN A 3 15.23 -17.38 20.00
N LEU A 4 15.75 -16.17 20.24
CA LEU A 4 15.17 -14.90 19.77
C LEU A 4 15.37 -14.68 18.25
N PHE A 5 16.42 -15.26 17.66
CA PHE A 5 16.66 -15.16 16.22
C PHE A 5 15.76 -16.08 15.40
N ILE A 6 15.33 -17.21 15.98
CA ILE A 6 14.44 -18.19 15.34
C ILE A 6 12.99 -17.66 15.31
N GLU A 7 12.58 -16.88 16.31
CA GLU A 7 11.22 -16.33 16.37
C GLU A 7 11.01 -15.15 15.41
N VAL A 8 12.06 -14.37 15.12
CA VAL A 8 12.03 -13.25 14.15
C VAL A 8 11.98 -13.75 12.70
N THR A 9 12.60 -14.90 12.40
CA THR A 9 12.58 -15.46 11.03
C THR A 9 11.24 -16.08 10.64
N ASN A 10 10.42 -16.50 11.61
CA ASN A 10 9.08 -17.05 11.38
C ASN A 10 7.98 -15.98 11.21
N ARG A 11 8.29 -14.69 11.37
CA ARG A 11 7.34 -13.58 11.23
C ARG A 11 7.39 -12.89 9.87
N ILE A 12 8.25 -13.34 8.96
CA ILE A 12 8.26 -12.89 7.57
C ILE A 12 7.41 -13.90 6.79
N PRO A 13 6.24 -13.52 6.24
CA PRO A 13 5.54 -14.37 5.30
C PRO A 13 6.40 -14.43 4.03
N VAL A 14 7.27 -15.43 3.93
CA VAL A 14 8.05 -15.72 2.73
C VAL A 14 7.17 -16.55 1.80
N GLU A 15 6.14 -15.93 1.24
CA GLU A 15 5.32 -16.59 0.20
C GLU A 15 5.23 -15.78 -1.10
N GLN A 16 5.87 -14.60 -1.19
CA GLN A 16 5.91 -13.83 -2.44
C GLN A 16 7.33 -13.76 -3.00
N THR A 17 7.53 -14.35 -4.17
CA THR A 17 8.80 -14.36 -4.89
C THR A 17 8.94 -13.11 -5.75
N ILE A 18 10.15 -12.84 -6.22
CA ILE A 18 10.40 -11.74 -7.18
C ILE A 18 9.57 -11.94 -8.46
N ASP A 19 9.29 -13.19 -8.83
CA ASP A 19 8.49 -13.52 -10.01
C ASP A 19 7.04 -13.03 -9.86
N ASP A 20 6.49 -13.00 -8.63
CA ASP A 20 5.15 -12.45 -8.36
C ASP A 20 5.07 -10.94 -8.61
N TYR A 21 6.20 -10.23 -8.51
CA TYR A 21 6.28 -8.80 -8.84
C TYR A 21 6.39 -8.57 -10.34
N LEU A 22 7.13 -9.43 -11.06
CA LEU A 22 7.35 -9.29 -12.50
C LEU A 22 6.15 -9.75 -13.34
N ALA A 23 5.34 -10.68 -12.81
CA ALA A 23 4.25 -11.30 -13.55
C ALA A 23 2.94 -10.47 -13.58
N ILE A 24 2.93 -9.26 -13.01
CA ILE A 24 1.70 -8.49 -12.75
C ILE A 24 0.90 -8.16 -14.02
N ASP A 25 1.57 -7.88 -15.15
CA ASP A 25 0.94 -7.58 -16.44
C ASP A 25 0.99 -8.76 -17.43
N SER A 26 1.34 -9.97 -16.97
CA SER A 26 1.49 -11.15 -17.86
C SER A 26 0.17 -11.61 -18.52
N ASP A 27 -0.97 -11.17 -17.99
CA ASP A 27 -2.30 -11.43 -18.50
C ASP A 27 -2.86 -10.30 -19.39
N VAL A 28 -2.11 -9.21 -19.58
CA VAL A 28 -2.48 -8.14 -20.51
C VAL A 28 -2.10 -8.58 -21.92
N PRO A 29 -3.07 -8.82 -22.82
CA PRO A 29 -2.76 -9.18 -24.20
C PRO A 29 -1.97 -8.05 -24.87
N ASP A 30 -0.91 -8.41 -25.60
CA ASP A 30 -0.10 -7.47 -26.39
C ASP A 30 -0.93 -6.95 -27.57
N THR A 31 -1.82 -6.00 -27.30
CA THR A 31 -2.66 -5.31 -28.30
C THR A 31 -1.94 -4.06 -28.82
N ARG A 32 -0.68 -4.22 -29.26
CA ARG A 32 0.03 -3.16 -29.97
C ARG A 32 -0.70 -2.85 -31.28
N GLU A 33 -1.58 -1.87 -31.23
CA GLU A 33 -2.00 -1.12 -32.41
C GLU A 33 -0.93 -0.05 -32.66
N ASP A 34 -0.39 0.00 -33.88
CA ASP A 34 0.55 1.05 -34.30
C ASP A 34 -0.20 2.38 -34.40
N MET A 35 -0.39 3.04 -33.24
CA MET A 35 -0.95 4.39 -33.17
C MET A 35 0.13 5.41 -33.51
N SER A 36 -0.21 6.38 -34.37
CA SER A 36 0.69 7.50 -34.64
C SER A 36 0.74 8.45 -33.44
N THR A 37 1.85 9.17 -33.29
CA THR A 37 2.05 10.16 -32.22
C THR A 37 0.91 11.19 -32.15
N GLU A 38 0.35 11.56 -33.30
CA GLU A 38 -0.76 12.51 -33.42
C GLU A 38 -2.06 11.95 -32.80
N GLN A 39 -2.31 10.63 -32.92
CA GLN A 39 -3.47 9.98 -32.32
C GLN A 39 -3.35 9.87 -30.80
N ILE A 40 -2.13 9.68 -30.28
CA ILE A 40 -1.85 9.67 -28.84
C ILE A 40 -2.11 11.06 -28.23
N VAL A 41 -1.63 12.12 -28.89
CA VAL A 41 -1.82 13.51 -28.42
C VAL A 41 -3.30 13.87 -28.37
N ALA A 42 -4.06 13.52 -29.41
CA ALA A 42 -5.50 13.80 -29.47
C ALA A 42 -6.27 13.09 -28.34
N ALA A 43 -5.98 11.81 -28.08
CA ALA A 43 -6.63 11.04 -27.03
C ALA A 43 -6.33 11.57 -25.61
N VAL A 44 -5.10 12.05 -25.37
CA VAL A 44 -4.73 12.65 -24.08
C VAL A 44 -5.43 13.99 -23.87
N GLN A 45 -5.53 14.82 -24.91
CA GLN A 45 -6.15 16.14 -24.80
C GLN A 45 -7.66 16.08 -24.53
N GLU A 46 -8.36 15.05 -25.03
CA GLU A 46 -9.79 14.83 -24.77
C GLU A 46 -10.08 14.50 -23.30
N THR A 47 -9.13 13.92 -22.57
CA THR A 47 -9.30 13.53 -21.15
C THR A 47 -9.03 14.66 -20.14
N VAL A 48 -8.51 15.80 -20.58
CA VAL A 48 -8.07 16.90 -19.68
C VAL A 48 -9.19 17.92 -19.40
N GLU A 49 -10.32 17.87 -20.10
CA GLU A 49 -11.49 18.75 -19.87
C GLU A 49 -12.47 18.20 -18.81
N VAL A 50 -11.97 17.72 -17.67
CA VAL A 50 -12.83 17.43 -16.51
C VAL A 50 -12.61 18.51 -15.46
N GLU A 51 -13.58 19.42 -15.36
CA GLU A 51 -13.59 20.50 -14.37
C GLU A 51 -13.53 19.94 -12.93
N PRO A 52 -12.80 20.61 -12.02
CA PRO A 52 -12.80 20.24 -10.61
C PRO A 52 -14.17 20.56 -10.01
N THR A 53 -14.97 19.54 -9.70
CA THR A 53 -16.14 19.71 -8.84
C THR A 53 -15.66 19.94 -7.40
N GLU A 54 -15.79 21.18 -6.95
CA GLU A 54 -15.72 21.55 -5.54
C GLU A 54 -16.89 20.87 -4.81
N ASP A 55 -16.60 19.82 -4.04
CA ASP A 55 -17.52 19.36 -2.98
C ASP A 55 -16.82 19.47 -1.63
N ASP A 56 -17.46 20.26 -0.78
CA ASP A 56 -16.92 21.01 0.34
C ASP A 56 -17.22 20.25 1.64
N THR A 57 -16.43 19.22 1.90
CA THR A 57 -16.28 18.65 3.25
C THR A 57 -14.79 18.53 3.55
N GLU A 58 -14.21 19.57 4.14
CA GLU A 58 -12.87 19.51 4.75
C GLU A 58 -12.88 18.52 5.95
N ASP A 59 -12.90 17.22 5.66
CA ASP A 59 -12.25 16.26 6.54
C ASP A 59 -10.77 16.65 6.53
N PRO A 60 -10.16 17.06 7.67
CA PRO A 60 -8.78 17.49 7.67
C PRO A 60 -7.95 16.34 7.15
N THR A 61 -7.55 16.44 5.89
CA THR A 61 -6.98 15.34 5.14
C THR A 61 -5.61 15.13 5.74
N LEU A 62 -5.53 14.22 6.71
CA LEU A 62 -4.29 13.97 7.43
C LEU A 62 -3.27 13.53 6.38
N PRO A 63 -2.08 14.16 6.36
CA PRO A 63 -1.08 13.82 5.36
C PRO A 63 -0.74 12.33 5.50
N PRO A 64 -0.61 11.60 4.38
CA PRO A 64 -0.29 10.18 4.43
C PRO A 64 1.05 9.97 5.12
N VAL A 65 1.07 9.08 6.12
CA VAL A 65 2.28 8.74 6.86
C VAL A 65 2.97 7.55 6.20
N SER A 66 4.31 7.57 6.20
CA SER A 66 5.07 6.42 5.72
C SER A 66 4.83 5.19 6.62
N ALA A 67 4.86 3.99 6.03
CA ALA A 67 4.75 2.75 6.80
C ALA A 67 5.80 2.65 7.92
N LYS A 68 7.01 3.16 7.68
CA LYS A 68 8.07 3.25 8.70
C LYS A 68 7.67 4.14 9.87
N SER A 69 7.10 5.31 9.60
CA SER A 69 6.61 6.23 10.64
C SER A 69 5.45 5.60 11.42
N ALA A 70 4.53 4.93 10.73
CA ALA A 70 3.40 4.24 11.34
C ALA A 70 3.85 3.10 12.27
N LEU A 71 4.79 2.24 11.84
CA LEU A 71 5.35 1.17 12.68
C LEU A 71 6.04 1.72 13.92
N LYS A 72 6.80 2.80 13.79
CA LYS A 72 7.45 3.47 14.94
C LYS A 72 6.43 4.04 15.93
N ALA A 73 5.30 4.56 15.44
CA ALA A 73 4.22 5.04 16.29
C ALA A 73 3.55 3.88 17.05
N VAL A 74 3.31 2.75 16.38
CA VAL A 74 2.79 1.52 17.02
C VAL A 74 3.74 1.01 18.10
N GLU A 75 5.05 0.99 17.83
CA GLU A 75 6.06 0.61 18.83
C GLU A 75 6.07 1.55 20.03
N THR A 76 5.98 2.86 19.79
CA THR A 76 5.91 3.87 20.86
C THR A 76 4.65 3.67 21.72
N LEU A 77 3.51 3.40 21.09
CA LEU A 77 2.25 3.12 21.78
C LEU A 77 2.34 1.81 22.57
N ARG A 78 2.99 0.78 22.03
CA ARG A 78 3.23 -0.49 22.72
C ARG A 78 4.03 -0.28 23.99
N LEU A 79 5.14 0.46 23.90
CA LEU A 79 5.98 0.78 25.06
C LEU A 79 5.22 1.59 26.12
N PHE A 80 4.39 2.54 25.69
CA PHE A 80 3.52 3.30 26.61
C PHE A 80 2.52 2.40 27.32
N LEU A 81 1.83 1.51 26.61
CA LEU A 81 0.82 0.61 27.19
C LEU A 81 1.44 -0.43 28.13
N LEU A 82 2.67 -0.86 27.89
CA LEU A 82 3.39 -1.77 28.78
C LEU A 82 3.75 -1.14 30.14
N GLN A 83 3.78 0.20 30.22
CA GLN A 83 3.98 0.93 31.48
C GLN A 83 2.69 1.10 32.28
N GLN A 84 1.54 0.76 31.70
CA GLN A 84 0.22 0.90 32.33
C GLN A 84 -0.28 -0.43 32.88
N GLU A 85 -1.04 -0.39 33.96
CA GLU A 85 -1.70 -1.58 34.51
C GLU A 85 -2.89 -2.00 33.63
N ASN A 86 -3.09 -3.32 33.46
CA ASN A 86 -4.24 -3.92 32.77
C ASN A 86 -4.41 -3.58 31.28
N CYS A 87 -3.34 -3.23 30.56
CA CYS A 87 -3.40 -2.95 29.11
C CYS A 87 -3.03 -4.14 28.20
N SER A 88 -2.97 -5.36 28.72
CA SER A 88 -2.54 -6.55 27.96
C SER A 88 -3.37 -6.81 26.70
N THR A 89 -4.69 -6.59 26.77
CA THR A 89 -5.60 -6.72 25.63
C THR A 89 -5.33 -5.67 24.55
N LEU A 90 -5.01 -4.44 24.94
CA LEU A 90 -4.66 -3.36 24.01
C LEU A 90 -3.32 -3.62 23.34
N VAL A 91 -2.32 -4.10 24.10
CA VAL A 91 -1.01 -4.49 23.57
C VAL A 91 -1.14 -5.60 22.52
N ASN A 92 -1.97 -6.61 22.79
CA ASN A 92 -2.23 -7.68 21.82
C ASN A 92 -2.98 -7.16 20.57
N GLY A 93 -3.84 -6.15 20.73
CA GLY A 93 -4.51 -5.50 19.59
C GLY A 93 -3.54 -4.81 18.63
N LEU A 94 -2.38 -4.35 19.11
CA LEU A 94 -1.37 -3.69 18.27
C LEU A 94 -0.73 -4.62 17.24
N ASP A 95 -0.67 -5.94 17.49
CA ASP A 95 -0.14 -6.91 16.53
C ASP A 95 -0.97 -6.93 15.24
N GLY A 96 -2.28 -6.71 15.34
CA GLY A 96 -3.18 -6.61 14.19
C GLY A 96 -2.90 -5.36 13.34
N TYR A 97 -2.67 -4.22 13.99
CA TYR A 97 -2.32 -2.98 13.29
C TYR A 97 -0.94 -3.06 12.62
N GLU A 98 0.03 -3.66 13.30
CA GLU A 98 1.37 -3.89 12.75
C GLU A 98 1.30 -4.74 11.47
N SER A 99 0.52 -5.83 11.51
CA SER A 99 0.29 -6.71 10.35
C SER A 99 -0.40 -5.98 9.19
N GLN A 100 -1.39 -5.12 9.49
CA GLN A 100 -2.07 -4.33 8.46
C GLN A 100 -1.14 -3.30 7.81
N ILE A 101 -0.32 -2.59 8.61
CA ILE A 101 0.64 -1.62 8.09
C ILE A 101 1.64 -2.31 7.16
N GLN A 102 2.14 -3.49 7.55
CA GLN A 102 3.03 -4.28 6.70
C GLN A 102 2.34 -4.72 5.41
N ASN A 103 1.10 -5.21 5.47
CA ASN A 103 0.34 -5.60 4.28
C ASN A 103 0.10 -4.41 3.33
N ILE A 104 -0.25 -3.24 3.87
CA ILE A 104 -0.42 -2.01 3.08
C ILE A 104 0.91 -1.62 2.42
N ALA A 105 2.01 -1.65 3.17
CA ALA A 105 3.33 -1.36 2.64
C ALA A 105 3.71 -2.31 1.49
N THR A 106 3.54 -3.62 1.71
CA THR A 106 3.82 -4.64 0.69
C THR A 106 2.93 -4.45 -0.55
N ASN A 107 1.63 -4.21 -0.38
CA ASN A 107 0.72 -3.95 -1.48
C ASN A 107 1.01 -2.63 -2.21
N SER A 108 1.53 -1.62 -1.52
CA SER A 108 1.98 -0.38 -2.15
C SER A 108 3.25 -0.54 -2.99
N LEU A 109 4.07 -1.54 -2.67
CA LEU A 109 5.27 -1.90 -3.43
C LEU A 109 4.95 -2.79 -4.64
N LYS A 110 3.76 -3.40 -4.69
CA LYS A 110 3.33 -4.15 -5.86
C LYS A 110 3.15 -3.21 -7.03
N GLN A 111 3.66 -3.62 -8.18
CA GLN A 111 3.40 -2.93 -9.43
C GLN A 111 1.87 -2.92 -9.64
N LYS A 112 1.29 -1.76 -9.99
CA LYS A 112 -0.12 -1.71 -10.34
C LYS A 112 -0.26 -2.16 -11.79
N LYS A 113 -1.27 -2.99 -12.07
CA LYS A 113 -1.59 -3.33 -13.47
C LYS A 113 -1.94 -2.07 -14.24
N ILE A 114 -1.50 -1.96 -15.49
CA ILE A 114 -1.84 -0.77 -16.32
C ILE A 114 -3.35 -0.59 -16.45
N THR A 115 -4.12 -1.68 -16.49
CA THR A 115 -5.59 -1.68 -16.54
C THR A 115 -6.23 -1.00 -15.33
N SER A 116 -5.57 -1.01 -14.17
CA SER A 116 -6.10 -0.39 -12.95
C SER A 116 -6.21 1.14 -13.03
N PHE A 117 -5.50 1.78 -13.96
CA PHE A 117 -5.57 3.23 -14.20
C PHE A 117 -6.77 3.63 -15.07
N PHE A 118 -7.41 2.67 -15.74
CA PHE A 118 -8.50 2.92 -16.69
C PHE A 118 -9.87 2.42 -16.18
N THR A 119 -9.93 1.77 -15.01
CA THR A 119 -11.16 1.18 -14.44
C THR A 119 -11.85 2.02 -13.37
N THR A 120 -11.36 3.23 -13.06
CA THR A 120 -12.03 4.11 -12.08
C THR A 120 -13.15 4.89 -12.78
N ASN A 121 -14.39 4.40 -12.65
CA ASN A 121 -15.63 5.16 -12.87
C ASN A 121 -16.19 5.60 -11.52
#